data_AF-A0ABC8T8V4-F1
#
_entry.id   AF-A0ABC8T8V4-F1
#
_cell.length_a   1.000
_cell.length_b   1.000
_cell.length_c   1.000
_cell.angle_alpha   90.00
_cell.angle_beta   90.00
_cell.angle_gamma   90.00
#
_symmetry.space_group_name_H-M   'P 1'
#
loop_
_entity.id
_entity.type
_entity.pdbx_description
1 polymer ?
#
loop_
_entity_poly.entity_id
_entity_poly.type
_entity_poly.pdbx_seq_one_letter_code
_entity_poly.pdbx_strand_id
1 'polypeptide(L)'
;MSSPSAISTMFLVALVFMGTVAPPPQAEAARAFFVFGDSLVDNGNNNYLATTARADRPPYGIDYPTRRPTGRFSNGFNIPDLISQRLGAESALPYLSPQLTGQKLLVGANFASAGIGILNDTGFQFANIIRIAQQLQLFEQYQKRLSAVIGKDKAKQLVNKALILITLGGNDFVNNYFLAPVTARRLQFTIPAYCRYLISEYRKVLKSTVYRSGHIVTMSSPSAISTMFLVALVFMGTVAPPPQAEAARAFFVFGDSLVDNGNNNYLATTARADRPPYGIDYPTRRPTGRFSNGFNIPDLISQRLGAESALPYLSPQLTGQKLLVLNSKR
;
A
#
# COMPACT_ATOMS: atom_id res chain seq x y z
N MET A 1 17.89 44.23 53.47
CA MET A 1 18.99 44.12 52.49
C MET A 1 18.90 42.75 51.84
N SER A 2 18.05 42.59 50.83
CA SER A 2 17.97 41.41 49.97
C SER A 2 19.14 41.47 48.98
N SER A 3 19.87 40.36 48.82
CA SER A 3 21.11 40.34 48.03
C SER A 3 20.84 40.66 46.55
N PRO A 4 21.69 41.45 45.86
CA PRO A 4 21.52 41.79 44.44
C PRO A 4 21.64 40.58 43.50
N SER A 5 22.11 39.43 44.01
CA SER A 5 22.41 38.24 43.21
C SER A 5 21.17 37.48 42.75
N ALA A 6 20.08 37.45 43.52
CA ALA A 6 18.92 36.61 43.19
C ALA A 6 18.09 37.15 42.01
N ILE A 7 18.01 38.48 41.86
CA ILE A 7 17.24 39.11 40.79
C ILE A 7 17.96 38.95 39.43
N SER A 8 19.30 39.02 39.44
CA SER A 8 20.09 38.84 38.22
C SER A 8 20.07 37.39 37.72
N THR A 9 19.95 36.40 38.61
CA THR A 9 19.81 34.98 38.21
C THR A 9 18.42 34.66 37.66
N MET A 10 17.34 35.27 38.18
CA MET A 10 16.00 35.07 37.63
C MET A 10 15.82 35.68 36.22
N PHE A 11 16.49 36.80 35.91
CA PHE A 11 16.47 37.37 34.56
C PHE A 11 17.27 36.52 33.55
N LEU A 12 18.38 35.90 33.96
CA LEU A 12 19.15 35.01 33.09
C LEU A 12 18.40 33.71 32.77
N VAL A 13 17.65 33.16 33.73
CA VAL A 13 16.82 31.95 33.51
C VAL A 13 15.65 32.25 32.59
N ALA A 14 15.03 33.43 32.66
CA ALA A 14 13.96 33.85 31.74
C ALA A 14 14.46 34.05 30.30
N LEU A 15 15.70 34.53 30.10
CA LEU A 15 16.31 34.69 28.78
C LEU A 15 16.78 33.37 28.14
N VAL A 16 17.12 32.35 28.94
CA VAL A 16 17.48 31.00 28.45
C VAL A 16 16.24 30.19 28.02
N PHE A 17 15.04 30.53 28.51
CA PHE A 17 13.78 29.94 28.04
C PHE A 17 13.20 30.61 26.78
N MET A 18 13.83 31.66 26.25
CA MET A 18 13.58 32.15 24.90
C MET A 18 14.38 31.34 23.86
N GLY A 19 14.47 30.02 24.09
CA GLY A 19 14.95 29.06 23.11
C GLY A 19 14.16 29.25 21.82
N THR A 20 14.88 29.41 20.72
CA THR A 20 14.36 29.53 19.36
C THR A 20 13.18 28.57 19.16
N VAL A 21 11.96 29.10 19.19
CA VAL A 21 10.81 28.39 18.66
C VAL A 21 11.10 28.28 17.18
N ALA A 22 11.66 27.14 16.78
CA ALA A 22 11.71 26.79 15.37
C ALA A 22 10.28 26.98 14.86
N PRO A 23 10.08 27.73 13.75
CA PRO A 23 8.76 27.81 13.17
C PRO A 23 8.22 26.37 13.05
N PRO A 24 6.94 26.13 13.36
CA PRO A 24 6.36 24.81 13.14
C PRO A 24 6.77 24.38 11.73
N PRO A 25 7.22 23.12 11.53
CA PRO A 25 7.63 22.68 10.19
C PRO A 25 6.54 23.12 9.24
N GLN A 26 6.89 24.01 8.30
CA GLN A 26 5.95 24.47 7.28
C GLN A 26 5.32 23.20 6.74
N ALA A 27 4.02 23.02 6.94
CA ALA A 27 3.30 21.87 6.42
C ALA A 27 3.69 21.77 4.94
N GLU A 28 4.45 20.73 4.58
CA GLU A 28 4.92 20.56 3.21
C GLU A 28 3.68 20.64 2.34
N ALA A 29 3.60 21.65 1.46
CA ALA A 29 2.38 21.93 0.72
C ALA A 29 1.85 20.63 0.12
N ALA A 30 0.59 20.29 0.43
CA ALA A 30 0.02 18.98 0.14
C ALA A 30 0.34 18.56 -1.30
N ARG A 31 1.18 17.53 -1.43
CA ARG A 31 1.64 17.04 -2.73
C ARG A 31 0.50 16.30 -3.39
N ALA A 32 0.26 16.58 -4.68
CA ALA A 32 -0.70 15.80 -5.44
C ALA A 32 -0.31 14.31 -5.40
N PHE A 33 -1.30 13.43 -5.34
CA PHE A 33 -1.07 11.99 -5.17
C PHE A 33 -1.69 11.19 -6.30
N PHE A 34 -0.86 10.50 -7.08
CA PHE A 34 -1.28 9.62 -8.16
C PHE A 34 -1.08 8.17 -7.77
N VAL A 35 -2.12 7.36 -7.98
CA VAL A 35 -2.12 5.95 -7.57
C VAL A 35 -2.42 5.08 -8.77
N PHE A 36 -1.59 4.08 -9.00
CA PHE A 36 -1.73 3.06 -10.04
C PHE A 36 -1.67 1.70 -9.39
N GLY A 37 -2.34 0.71 -9.98
CA GLY A 37 -2.22 -0.65 -9.49
C GLY A 37 -3.49 -1.47 -9.53
N ASP A 38 -3.54 -2.44 -8.63
CA ASP A 38 -4.62 -3.41 -8.50
C ASP A 38 -5.57 -3.11 -7.33
N SER A 39 -6.26 -4.14 -6.83
CA SER A 39 -7.25 -4.07 -5.76
C SER A 39 -6.71 -3.50 -4.45
N LEU A 40 -5.40 -3.62 -4.19
CA LEU A 40 -4.78 -3.13 -2.95
C LEU A 40 -4.91 -1.64 -2.76
N VAL A 41 -5.00 -0.93 -3.88
CA VAL A 41 -5.02 0.52 -3.89
C VAL A 41 -6.23 1.07 -4.65
N ASP A 42 -7.07 0.24 -5.28
CA ASP A 42 -8.35 0.66 -5.86
C ASP A 42 -9.28 1.21 -4.77
N ASN A 43 -9.86 2.37 -5.05
CA ASN A 43 -10.82 3.04 -4.18
C ASN A 43 -12.18 3.30 -4.84
N GLY A 44 -12.48 2.59 -5.94
CA GLY A 44 -13.80 2.52 -6.54
C GLY A 44 -13.84 2.72 -8.05
N ASN A 45 -12.73 2.65 -8.79
CA ASN A 45 -12.79 2.71 -10.26
C ASN A 45 -13.61 1.55 -10.83
N ASN A 46 -13.46 0.35 -10.25
CA ASN A 46 -14.18 -0.83 -10.71
C ASN A 46 -15.71 -0.73 -10.55
N ASN A 47 -16.22 0.18 -9.72
CA ASN A 47 -17.66 0.41 -9.59
C ASN A 47 -18.27 1.02 -10.86
N TYR A 48 -17.45 1.64 -11.72
CA TYR A 48 -17.87 2.24 -12.98
C TYR A 48 -17.70 1.31 -14.20
N LEU A 49 -17.27 0.06 -14.00
CA LEU A 49 -16.94 -0.88 -15.07
C LEU A 49 -17.84 -2.11 -15.01
N ALA A 50 -18.26 -2.66 -16.15
CA ALA A 50 -18.94 -3.96 -16.17
C ALA A 50 -17.98 -5.13 -15.86
N THR A 51 -17.66 -5.32 -14.58
CA THR A 51 -16.72 -6.32 -14.05
C THR A 51 -17.29 -7.08 -12.85
N THR A 52 -16.75 -8.27 -12.61
CA THR A 52 -16.97 -9.05 -11.38
C THR A 52 -16.06 -8.63 -10.23
N ALA A 53 -14.94 -7.96 -10.52
CA ALA A 53 -13.99 -7.47 -9.53
C ALA A 53 -14.47 -6.14 -8.92
N ARG A 54 -15.52 -6.18 -8.09
CA ARG A 54 -16.08 -4.99 -7.42
C ARG A 54 -16.12 -5.15 -5.90
N ALA A 55 -15.90 -4.06 -5.20
CA ALA A 55 -15.99 -3.93 -3.74
C ALA A 55 -17.11 -2.95 -3.31
N ASP A 56 -18.26 -3.05 -3.98
CA ASP A 56 -19.45 -2.22 -3.82
C ASP A 56 -20.56 -2.89 -2.97
N ARG A 57 -20.22 -3.96 -2.25
CA ARG A 57 -21.14 -4.72 -1.40
C ARG A 57 -20.49 -5.11 -0.07
N PRO A 58 -21.27 -5.44 0.98
CA PRO A 58 -20.72 -6.00 2.21
C PRO A 58 -19.85 -7.25 1.95
N PRO A 59 -18.77 -7.49 2.73
CA PRO A 59 -18.39 -6.79 3.96
C PRO A 59 -17.59 -5.48 3.74
N TYR A 60 -17.29 -5.10 2.49
CA TYR A 60 -16.48 -3.92 2.21
C TYR A 60 -17.11 -2.64 2.78
N GLY A 61 -16.28 -1.78 3.38
CA GLY A 61 -16.71 -0.51 3.95
C GLY A 61 -17.41 -0.55 5.31
N ILE A 62 -17.51 -1.72 5.98
CA ILE A 62 -18.15 -1.83 7.31
C ILE A 62 -17.48 -0.98 8.41
N ASP A 63 -16.16 -0.81 8.34
CA ASP A 63 -15.34 -0.02 9.26
C ASP A 63 -15.05 1.39 8.72
N TYR A 64 -15.53 1.71 7.51
CA TYR A 64 -15.42 3.07 6.96
C TYR A 64 -16.33 4.03 7.75
N PRO A 65 -16.01 5.34 7.88
CA PRO A 65 -16.84 6.28 8.64
C PRO A 65 -18.33 6.30 8.26
N THR A 66 -18.66 6.06 6.99
CA THR A 66 -20.05 5.99 6.50
C THR A 66 -20.72 4.63 6.71
N ARG A 67 -19.95 3.59 7.10
CA ARG A 67 -20.35 2.19 7.20
C ARG A 67 -21.03 1.63 5.94
N ARG A 68 -20.66 2.17 4.77
CA ARG A 68 -21.19 1.78 3.46
C ARG A 68 -20.07 1.28 2.56
N PRO A 69 -20.34 0.35 1.63
CA PRO A 69 -19.37 -0.05 0.63
C PRO A 69 -18.83 1.16 -0.15
N THR A 70 -17.52 1.25 -0.26
CA THR A 70 -16.84 2.41 -0.84
C THR A 70 -16.19 2.11 -2.19
N GLY A 71 -16.16 0.84 -2.63
CA GLY A 71 -15.36 0.40 -3.77
C GLY A 71 -13.90 0.07 -3.41
N ARG A 72 -13.50 0.23 -2.14
CA ARG A 72 -12.21 -0.25 -1.64
C ARG A 72 -12.31 -1.72 -1.29
N PHE A 73 -11.32 -2.52 -1.68
CA PHE A 73 -11.17 -3.92 -1.26
C PHE A 73 -10.68 -4.02 0.19
N SER A 74 -11.36 -3.32 1.09
CA SER A 74 -11.07 -3.19 2.52
C SER A 74 -12.38 -2.96 3.28
N ASN A 75 -12.40 -3.29 4.56
CA ASN A 75 -13.50 -2.93 5.45
C ASN A 75 -13.54 -1.40 5.70
N GLY A 76 -12.44 -0.70 5.49
CA GLY A 76 -12.35 0.74 5.73
C GLY A 76 -11.44 1.42 4.72
N PHE A 77 -10.49 2.21 5.22
CA PHE A 77 -9.46 2.86 4.41
C PHE A 77 -8.51 1.83 3.77
N ASN A 78 -8.01 2.13 2.59
CA ASN A 78 -6.95 1.38 1.92
C ASN A 78 -5.60 2.15 2.01
N ILE A 79 -4.52 1.56 1.49
CA ILE A 79 -3.17 2.13 1.61
C ILE A 79 -3.10 3.61 1.14
N PRO A 80 -3.62 3.98 -0.05
CA PRO A 80 -3.69 5.37 -0.47
C PRO A 80 -4.34 6.32 0.53
N ASP A 81 -5.46 5.93 1.14
CA ASP A 81 -6.15 6.81 2.09
C ASP A 81 -5.31 7.07 3.33
N LEU A 82 -4.64 6.03 3.85
CA LEU A 82 -3.78 6.16 5.02
C LEU A 82 -2.56 7.06 4.71
N ILE A 83 -2.04 6.97 3.50
CA ILE A 83 -0.98 7.88 3.02
C ILE A 83 -1.52 9.31 2.95
N SER A 84 -2.68 9.54 2.31
CA SER A 84 -3.31 10.85 2.25
C SER A 84 -3.54 11.46 3.64
N GLN A 85 -4.05 10.67 4.60
CA GLN A 85 -4.25 11.12 5.99
C GLN A 85 -2.94 11.54 6.65
N ARG A 86 -1.86 10.77 6.47
CA ARG A 86 -0.54 11.12 7.01
C ARG A 86 0.06 12.37 6.37
N LEU A 87 -0.28 12.64 5.11
CA LEU A 87 0.11 13.87 4.41
C LEU A 87 -0.79 15.07 4.78
N GLY A 88 -1.82 14.88 5.62
CA GLY A 88 -2.82 15.92 5.90
C GLY A 88 -3.64 16.30 4.67
N ALA A 89 -3.72 15.42 3.67
CA ALA A 89 -4.40 15.64 2.40
C ALA A 89 -5.69 14.83 2.31
N GLU A 90 -6.61 15.29 1.46
CA GLU A 90 -7.78 14.48 1.08
C GLU A 90 -7.36 13.21 0.31
N SER A 91 -8.13 12.14 0.43
CA SER A 91 -7.98 10.97 -0.43
C SER A 91 -8.18 11.32 -1.90
N ALA A 92 -7.25 10.91 -2.76
CA ALA A 92 -7.41 11.04 -4.20
C ALA A 92 -8.66 10.28 -4.66
N LEU A 93 -9.53 10.90 -5.47
CA LEU A 93 -10.73 10.24 -5.99
C LEU A 93 -10.40 9.20 -7.07
N PRO A 94 -11.24 8.17 -7.27
CA PRO A 94 -11.10 7.29 -8.43
C PRO A 94 -11.22 8.11 -9.71
N TYR A 95 -10.38 7.83 -10.71
CA TYR A 95 -10.35 8.60 -11.96
C TYR A 95 -11.70 8.66 -12.68
N LEU A 96 -12.45 7.56 -12.63
CA LEU A 96 -13.77 7.44 -13.25
C LEU A 96 -14.90 8.11 -12.45
N SER A 97 -14.60 8.64 -11.26
CA SER A 97 -15.58 9.38 -10.46
C SER A 97 -16.05 10.64 -11.18
N PRO A 98 -17.37 10.88 -11.31
CA PRO A 98 -17.89 12.14 -11.85
C PRO A 98 -17.57 13.33 -10.93
N GLN A 99 -17.22 13.09 -9.67
CA GLN A 99 -16.81 14.13 -8.72
C GLN A 99 -15.36 14.60 -8.94
N LEU A 100 -14.53 13.86 -9.68
CA LEU A 100 -13.16 14.26 -9.98
C LEU A 100 -13.14 15.40 -11.02
N THR A 101 -13.41 16.63 -10.60
CA THR A 101 -13.47 17.81 -11.48
C THR A 101 -12.91 19.06 -10.77
N GLY A 102 -12.60 20.11 -11.53
CA GLY A 102 -12.17 21.40 -10.99
C GLY A 102 -10.99 21.27 -10.02
N GLN A 103 -11.12 21.83 -8.81
CA GLN A 103 -10.08 21.80 -7.79
C GLN A 103 -9.75 20.39 -7.27
N LYS A 104 -10.65 19.40 -7.42
CA LYS A 104 -10.34 18.01 -7.02
C LYS A 104 -9.20 17.41 -7.88
N LEU A 105 -8.97 17.94 -9.09
CA LEU A 105 -7.80 17.59 -9.91
C LEU A 105 -6.47 18.14 -9.35
N LEU A 106 -6.49 18.99 -8.32
CA LEU A 106 -5.25 19.45 -7.68
C LEU A 106 -4.74 18.46 -6.62
N VAL A 107 -5.64 17.65 -6.05
CA VAL A 107 -5.32 16.62 -5.05
C VAL A 107 -4.61 15.42 -5.68
N GLY A 108 -4.92 15.11 -6.93
CA GLY A 108 -4.46 13.90 -7.61
C GLY A 108 -5.61 12.98 -7.98
N ALA A 109 -5.29 11.76 -8.41
CA ALA A 109 -6.29 10.78 -8.80
C ALA A 109 -5.77 9.35 -8.61
N ASN A 110 -6.72 8.46 -8.37
CA ASN A 110 -6.47 7.04 -8.31
C ASN A 110 -6.90 6.38 -9.63
N PHE A 111 -5.96 5.76 -10.33
CA PHE A 111 -6.17 5.06 -11.60
C PHE A 111 -6.24 3.54 -11.43
N ALA A 112 -6.04 3.03 -10.22
CA ALA A 112 -5.96 1.61 -9.96
C ALA A 112 -7.28 0.89 -10.25
N SER A 113 -7.18 -0.40 -10.57
CA SER A 113 -8.33 -1.23 -10.92
C SER A 113 -8.08 -2.67 -10.49
N ALA A 114 -9.02 -3.24 -9.75
CA ALA A 114 -8.87 -4.59 -9.24
C ALA A 114 -8.74 -5.66 -10.33
N GLY A 115 -7.95 -6.69 -10.02
CA GLY A 115 -7.75 -7.87 -10.85
C GLY A 115 -6.62 -7.76 -11.88
N ILE A 116 -6.04 -6.58 -12.09
CA ILE A 116 -4.96 -6.40 -13.05
C ILE A 116 -3.62 -6.92 -12.50
N GLY A 117 -2.72 -7.29 -13.41
CA GLY A 117 -1.32 -7.55 -13.11
C GLY A 117 -0.39 -6.57 -13.82
N ILE A 118 0.91 -6.88 -13.74
CA ILE A 118 1.97 -6.29 -14.56
C ILE A 118 1.72 -6.66 -16.02
N LEU A 119 1.32 -7.91 -16.28
CA LEU A 119 1.05 -8.40 -17.63
C LEU A 119 -0.37 -8.05 -18.07
N ASN A 120 -0.54 -7.67 -19.34
CA ASN A 120 -1.84 -7.29 -19.90
C ASN A 120 -2.82 -8.48 -20.05
N ASP A 121 -2.33 -9.72 -20.06
CA ASP A 121 -3.15 -10.93 -20.11
C ASP A 121 -3.58 -11.43 -18.71
N THR A 122 -3.00 -10.88 -17.64
CA THR A 122 -3.43 -11.16 -16.26
C THR A 122 -4.80 -10.54 -15.98
N GLY A 123 -5.71 -11.31 -15.37
CA GLY A 123 -7.01 -10.83 -14.91
C GLY A 123 -8.14 -10.95 -15.94
N PHE A 124 -7.93 -11.66 -17.05
CA PHE A 124 -8.94 -11.85 -18.10
C PHE A 124 -10.29 -12.36 -17.57
N GLN A 125 -10.28 -13.17 -16.49
CA GLN A 125 -11.48 -13.72 -15.86
C GLN A 125 -12.40 -12.66 -15.22
N PHE A 126 -11.92 -11.43 -15.04
CA PHE A 126 -12.69 -10.33 -14.47
C PHE A 126 -13.36 -9.44 -15.53
N ALA A 127 -13.38 -9.87 -16.79
CA ALA A 127 -13.93 -9.12 -17.92
C ALA A 127 -13.32 -7.71 -18.06
N ASN A 128 -14.07 -6.64 -17.76
CA ASN A 128 -13.62 -5.26 -17.96
C ASN A 128 -12.80 -4.73 -16.78
N ILE A 129 -11.49 -4.67 -16.92
CA ILE A 129 -10.56 -4.09 -15.95
C ILE A 129 -9.66 -3.04 -16.62
N ILE A 130 -9.19 -2.04 -15.87
CA ILE A 130 -8.30 -0.98 -16.39
C ILE A 130 -6.86 -1.45 -16.26
N ARG A 131 -6.34 -2.12 -17.28
CA ARG A 131 -4.97 -2.66 -17.31
C ARG A 131 -3.94 -1.54 -17.13
N ILE A 132 -2.74 -1.88 -16.68
CA ILE A 132 -1.70 -0.86 -16.38
C ILE A 132 -1.42 0.08 -17.56
N ALA A 133 -1.40 -0.43 -18.79
CA ALA A 133 -1.24 0.41 -19.98
C ALA A 133 -2.39 1.44 -20.12
N GLN A 134 -3.62 1.03 -19.83
CA GLN A 134 -4.80 1.91 -19.84
C GLN A 134 -4.74 2.90 -18.68
N GLN A 135 -4.30 2.51 -17.47
CA GLN A 135 -4.14 3.44 -16.36
C GLN A 135 -3.17 4.58 -16.69
N LEU A 136 -2.06 4.27 -17.39
CA LEU A 136 -1.12 5.29 -17.87
C LEU A 136 -1.71 6.19 -18.96
N GLN A 137 -2.59 5.67 -19.83
CA GLN A 137 -3.33 6.48 -20.79
C GLN A 137 -4.34 7.41 -20.08
N LEU A 138 -5.06 6.91 -19.07
CA LEU A 138 -5.95 7.73 -18.25
C LEU A 138 -5.17 8.83 -17.51
N PHE A 139 -3.93 8.57 -17.10
CA PHE A 139 -3.06 9.58 -16.53
C PHE A 139 -2.67 10.67 -17.54
N GLU A 140 -2.40 10.34 -18.81
CA GLU A 140 -2.21 11.37 -19.84
C GLU A 140 -3.48 12.20 -20.06
N GLN A 141 -4.65 11.55 -20.06
CA GLN A 141 -5.93 12.26 -20.15
C GLN A 141 -6.17 13.16 -18.93
N TYR A 142 -5.81 12.69 -17.73
CA TYR A 142 -5.81 13.48 -16.50
C TYR A 142 -4.97 14.75 -16.65
N GLN A 143 -3.73 14.62 -17.14
CA GLN A 143 -2.83 15.76 -17.30
C GLN A 143 -3.40 16.81 -18.26
N LYS A 144 -4.10 16.38 -19.33
CA LYS A 144 -4.82 17.29 -20.23
C LYS A 144 -5.96 18.03 -19.51
N ARG A 145 -6.76 17.30 -18.73
CA ARG A 145 -7.86 17.88 -17.92
C ARG A 145 -7.32 18.87 -16.89
N LEU A 146 -6.26 18.52 -16.18
CA LEU A 146 -5.59 19.39 -15.22
C LEU A 146 -5.03 20.65 -15.90
N SER A 147 -4.37 20.50 -17.04
CA SER A 147 -3.85 21.63 -17.82
C SER A 147 -4.93 22.60 -18.27
N ALA A 148 -6.14 22.12 -18.54
CA ALA A 148 -7.28 22.98 -18.86
C ALA A 148 -7.77 23.80 -17.65
N VAL A 149 -7.53 23.34 -16.42
CA VAL A 149 -7.95 24.03 -15.19
C VAL A 149 -6.91 25.04 -14.71
N ILE A 150 -5.61 24.70 -14.73
CA ILE A 150 -4.55 25.53 -14.13
C ILE A 150 -3.49 26.01 -15.12
N GLY A 151 -3.62 25.69 -16.41
CA GLY A 151 -2.61 25.96 -17.43
C GLY A 151 -1.51 24.89 -17.46
N LYS A 152 -0.86 24.76 -18.64
CA LYS A 152 0.12 23.70 -18.92
C LYS A 152 1.31 23.71 -17.98
N ASP A 153 1.89 24.89 -17.72
CA ASP A 153 3.11 24.99 -16.91
C ASP A 153 2.87 24.64 -15.44
N LYS A 154 1.78 25.14 -14.86
CA LYS A 154 1.39 24.80 -13.47
C LYS A 154 1.00 23.32 -13.35
N ALA A 155 0.30 22.77 -14.34
CA ALA A 155 -0.01 21.34 -14.38
C ALA A 155 1.26 20.48 -14.40
N LYS A 156 2.23 20.82 -15.25
CA LYS A 156 3.53 20.16 -15.31
C LYS A 156 4.28 20.26 -13.97
N GLN A 157 4.31 21.44 -13.35
CA GLN A 157 4.94 21.64 -12.05
C GLN A 157 4.28 20.81 -10.94
N LEU A 158 2.94 20.75 -10.92
CA LEU A 158 2.19 19.95 -9.95
C LEU A 158 2.50 18.47 -10.14
N VAL A 159 2.45 17.97 -11.38
CA VAL A 159 2.76 16.58 -11.69
C VAL A 159 4.19 16.23 -11.29
N ASN A 160 5.17 17.08 -11.62
CA ASN A 160 6.58 16.89 -11.27
C ASN A 160 6.89 16.95 -9.76
N LYS A 161 5.96 17.44 -8.93
CA LYS A 161 6.11 17.46 -7.47
C LYS A 161 5.27 16.39 -6.78
N ALA A 162 4.42 15.68 -7.52
CA ALA A 162 3.49 14.71 -6.99
C ALA A 162 4.17 13.48 -6.38
N LEU A 163 3.44 12.81 -5.49
CA LEU A 163 3.72 11.45 -5.04
C LEU A 163 3.07 10.45 -6.01
N ILE A 164 3.75 9.34 -6.31
CA ILE A 164 3.24 8.29 -7.21
C ILE A 164 3.32 6.93 -6.53
N LEU A 165 2.17 6.32 -6.22
CA LEU A 165 2.10 4.93 -5.76
C LEU A 165 1.77 4.02 -6.94
N ILE A 166 2.49 2.91 -7.09
CA ILE A 166 2.17 1.85 -8.05
C ILE A 166 2.07 0.56 -7.23
N THR A 167 1.09 -0.32 -7.46
CA THR A 167 1.05 -1.64 -6.83
C THR A 167 0.59 -2.70 -7.83
N LEU A 168 1.47 -3.63 -8.19
CA LEU A 168 1.19 -4.68 -9.17
C LEU A 168 2.00 -5.94 -8.84
N GLY A 169 1.61 -7.07 -9.41
CA GLY A 169 2.40 -8.30 -9.42
C GLY A 169 1.74 -9.48 -8.71
N GLY A 170 0.94 -9.22 -7.67
CA GLY A 170 0.28 -10.29 -6.92
C GLY A 170 -0.62 -11.15 -7.81
N ASN A 171 -1.45 -10.48 -8.63
CA ASN A 171 -2.35 -11.15 -9.56
C ASN A 171 -1.62 -11.94 -10.65
N ASP A 172 -0.42 -11.54 -11.06
CA ASP A 172 0.35 -12.29 -12.06
C ASP A 172 0.74 -13.67 -11.54
N PHE A 173 1.07 -13.78 -10.25
CA PHE A 173 1.32 -15.07 -9.63
C PHE A 173 0.02 -15.82 -9.32
N VAL A 174 -0.98 -15.16 -8.72
CA VAL A 174 -2.22 -15.83 -8.34
C VAL A 174 -2.90 -16.43 -9.57
N ASN A 175 -3.14 -15.62 -10.60
CA ASN A 175 -3.91 -16.03 -11.77
C ASN A 175 -3.14 -17.01 -12.66
N ASN A 176 -1.82 -16.85 -12.76
CA ASN A 176 -1.03 -17.66 -13.67
C ASN A 176 -0.34 -18.86 -13.01
N TYR A 177 -0.17 -18.89 -11.69
CA TYR A 177 0.55 -19.97 -11.02
C TYR A 177 -0.21 -20.62 -9.87
N PHE A 178 -1.27 -20.04 -9.33
CA PHE A 178 -1.83 -20.58 -8.08
C PHE A 178 -3.33 -20.87 -8.12
N LEU A 179 -4.04 -20.22 -9.04
CA LEU A 179 -5.47 -20.38 -9.24
C LEU A 179 -5.83 -21.73 -9.86
N ALA A 180 -5.00 -22.28 -10.75
CA ALA A 180 -5.23 -23.54 -11.42
C ALA A 180 -3.98 -24.44 -11.46
N PRO A 181 -4.15 -25.79 -11.46
CA PRO A 181 -3.03 -26.72 -11.54
C PRO A 181 -2.19 -26.60 -12.82
N VAL A 182 -2.82 -26.26 -13.94
CA VAL A 182 -2.14 -26.05 -15.23
C VAL A 182 -2.65 -24.75 -15.83
N THR A 183 -1.71 -23.89 -16.22
CA THR A 183 -1.97 -22.63 -16.92
C THR A 183 -0.95 -22.49 -18.05
N ALA A 184 -1.25 -21.64 -19.04
CA ALA A 184 -0.32 -21.38 -20.15
C ALA A 184 1.06 -20.91 -19.63
N ARG A 185 1.09 -20.03 -18.63
CA ARG A 185 2.35 -19.51 -18.06
C ARG A 185 3.14 -20.55 -17.29
N ARG A 186 2.48 -21.46 -16.55
CA ARG A 186 3.15 -22.60 -15.89
C ARG A 186 3.85 -23.52 -16.89
N LEU A 187 3.27 -23.70 -18.07
CA LEU A 187 3.85 -24.51 -19.14
C LEU A 187 4.98 -23.79 -19.88
N GLN A 188 4.96 -22.45 -19.93
CA GLN A 188 5.95 -21.64 -20.64
C GLN A 188 7.20 -21.32 -19.80
N PHE A 189 7.03 -21.11 -18.49
CA PHE A 189 8.12 -20.60 -17.64
C PHE A 189 8.23 -21.38 -16.33
N THR A 190 9.48 -21.67 -15.94
CA THR A 190 9.80 -21.94 -14.53
C THR A 190 9.58 -20.69 -13.70
N ILE A 191 9.33 -20.83 -12.39
CA ILE A 191 9.11 -19.68 -11.50
C ILE A 191 10.24 -18.65 -11.58
N PRO A 192 11.54 -19.03 -11.52
CA PRO A 192 12.63 -18.04 -11.65
C PRO A 192 12.65 -17.32 -13.00
N ALA A 193 12.32 -18.01 -14.10
CA ALA A 193 12.23 -17.39 -15.43
C ALA A 193 11.04 -16.42 -15.51
N TYR A 194 9.91 -16.78 -14.90
CA TYR A 194 8.74 -15.93 -14.82
C TYR A 194 9.00 -14.67 -13.98
N CYS A 195 9.69 -14.79 -12.84
CA CYS A 195 10.12 -13.62 -12.06
C CYS A 195 10.96 -12.65 -12.89
N ARG A 196 11.94 -13.15 -13.66
CA ARG A 196 12.75 -12.31 -14.55
C ARG A 196 11.91 -11.63 -15.62
N TYR A 197 10.95 -12.35 -16.19
CA TYR A 197 10.01 -11.81 -17.16
C TYR A 197 9.15 -10.69 -16.55
N LEU A 198 8.53 -10.91 -15.40
CA LEU A 198 7.73 -9.89 -14.70
C LEU A 198 8.57 -8.65 -14.33
N ILE A 199 9.79 -8.83 -13.84
CA ILE A 199 10.71 -7.71 -13.57
C ILE A 199 10.97 -6.90 -14.84
N SER A 200 11.15 -7.57 -15.99
CA SER A 200 11.39 -6.91 -17.26
C SER A 200 10.18 -6.10 -17.74
N GLU A 201 8.97 -6.62 -17.58
CA GLU A 201 7.73 -5.91 -17.93
C GLU A 201 7.45 -4.77 -16.95
N TYR A 202 7.68 -4.99 -15.65
CA TYR A 202 7.51 -3.95 -14.64
C TYR A 202 8.45 -2.77 -14.88
N ARG A 203 9.70 -3.03 -15.29
CA ARG A 203 10.63 -1.98 -15.71
C ARG A 203 10.08 -1.12 -16.84
N LYS A 204 9.31 -1.68 -17.78
CA LYS A 204 8.67 -0.90 -18.85
C LYS A 204 7.56 0.00 -18.29
N VAL A 205 6.77 -0.49 -17.34
CA VAL A 205 5.76 0.31 -16.63
C VAL A 205 6.41 1.48 -15.89
N LEU A 206 7.50 1.24 -15.16
CA LEU A 206 8.24 2.28 -14.46
C LEU A 206 8.79 3.32 -15.44
N LYS A 207 9.52 2.90 -16.48
CA LYS A 207 10.03 3.83 -17.51
C LYS A 207 8.91 4.67 -18.14
N SER A 208 7.79 4.04 -18.46
CA SER A 208 6.61 4.70 -19.03
C SER A 208 6.00 5.71 -18.08
N THR A 209 6.03 5.43 -16.78
CA THR A 209 5.54 6.34 -15.74
C THR A 209 6.50 7.53 -15.57
N VAL A 210 7.82 7.30 -15.47
CA VAL A 210 8.83 8.38 -15.39
C VAL A 210 8.69 9.31 -16.59
N TYR A 211 8.59 8.75 -17.80
CA TYR A 211 8.46 9.54 -19.03
C TYR A 211 7.26 10.49 -18.98
N ARG A 212 6.15 10.08 -18.34
CA ARG A 212 4.90 10.85 -18.25
C ARG A 212 4.84 11.82 -17.08
N SER A 213 5.64 11.60 -16.04
CA SER A 213 5.55 12.34 -14.77
C SER A 213 6.80 13.15 -14.43
N GLY A 214 7.91 12.95 -15.14
CA GLY A 214 9.18 13.63 -14.92
C GLY A 214 10.05 12.99 -13.82
N HIS A 215 9.47 12.23 -12.90
CA HIS A 215 10.16 11.53 -11.82
C HIS A 215 9.30 10.38 -11.29
N ILE A 216 9.89 9.52 -10.47
CA ILE A 216 9.12 8.51 -9.74
C ILE A 216 9.59 8.52 -8.28
N VAL A 217 8.64 8.57 -7.36
CA VAL A 217 8.80 8.14 -5.97
C VAL A 217 7.95 6.88 -5.82
N THR A 218 8.44 5.72 -6.30
CA THR A 218 7.67 4.47 -6.19
C THR A 218 7.62 4.01 -4.76
N MET A 219 6.45 3.54 -4.33
CA MET A 219 6.32 2.62 -3.22
C MET A 219 5.97 1.20 -3.68
N SER A 220 6.82 0.60 -4.52
CA SER A 220 6.63 -0.79 -4.98
C SER A 220 7.85 -1.32 -5.69
N SER A 221 8.28 -2.52 -5.29
CA SER A 221 9.44 -3.17 -5.88
C SER A 221 9.05 -4.08 -7.07
N PRO A 222 9.95 -4.31 -8.04
CA PRO A 222 9.74 -5.26 -9.14
C PRO A 222 9.80 -6.75 -8.75
N SER A 223 10.22 -7.11 -7.54
CA SER A 223 10.24 -8.50 -7.11
C SER A 223 9.02 -8.78 -6.25
N ALA A 224 8.32 -9.88 -6.50
CA ALA A 224 7.34 -10.42 -5.54
C ALA A 224 7.95 -10.63 -4.14
N ILE A 225 9.29 -10.64 -4.05
CA ILE A 225 10.10 -10.72 -2.83
C ILE A 225 10.41 -9.32 -2.21
N SER A 226 10.11 -8.19 -2.84
CA SER A 226 10.43 -6.85 -2.28
C SER A 226 9.22 -5.91 -2.16
N THR A 227 8.01 -6.31 -2.60
CA THR A 227 6.77 -5.81 -1.96
C THR A 227 6.78 -6.13 -0.45
N MET A 228 7.56 -7.15 -0.08
CA MET A 228 7.97 -7.49 1.28
C MET A 228 8.77 -6.39 2.01
N PHE A 229 9.52 -5.54 1.31
CA PHE A 229 10.48 -4.60 1.94
C PHE A 229 9.96 -3.18 2.08
N LEU A 230 8.98 -2.75 1.28
CA LEU A 230 8.72 -1.31 1.12
C LEU A 230 7.63 -0.76 2.05
N VAL A 231 6.76 -1.60 2.61
CA VAL A 231 5.92 -1.19 3.76
C VAL A 231 6.79 -0.94 5.00
N ALA A 232 7.95 -1.61 5.13
CA ALA A 232 8.91 -1.32 6.19
C ALA A 232 9.62 0.03 6.00
N LEU A 233 9.80 0.51 4.76
CA LEU A 233 10.49 1.78 4.48
C LEU A 233 9.65 3.02 4.84
N VAL A 234 8.32 2.94 4.81
CA VAL A 234 7.45 4.01 5.34
C VAL A 234 7.56 4.13 6.87
N PHE A 235 8.04 3.09 7.56
CA PHE A 235 8.44 3.14 8.97
C PHE A 235 9.93 3.47 9.19
N MET A 236 10.73 3.60 8.12
CA MET A 236 12.18 3.89 8.20
C MET A 236 12.55 5.30 7.75
N GLY A 237 11.60 6.21 7.55
CA GLY A 237 11.90 7.65 7.43
C GLY A 237 12.54 8.16 8.72
N THR A 238 13.70 8.79 8.58
CA THR A 238 14.66 9.23 9.62
C THR A 238 14.11 10.26 10.61
N VAL A 239 13.17 9.84 11.45
CA VAL A 239 12.86 10.54 12.70
C VAL A 239 13.52 9.71 13.80
N ALA A 240 14.49 10.29 14.50
CA ALA A 240 15.00 9.71 15.73
C ALA A 240 13.80 9.26 16.58
N PRO A 241 13.82 8.05 17.15
CA PRO A 241 12.68 7.56 17.90
C PRO A 241 12.33 8.61 18.97
N PRO A 242 11.06 9.04 19.08
CA PRO A 242 10.67 9.89 20.19
C PRO A 242 11.12 9.20 21.49
N PRO A 243 11.65 9.96 22.48
CA PRO A 243 12.06 9.36 23.73
C PRO A 243 10.81 8.69 24.33
N GLN A 244 10.86 7.36 24.45
CA GLN A 244 9.81 6.52 25.02
C GLN A 244 8.44 6.65 24.34
N ALA A 245 8.33 6.31 23.05
CA ALA A 245 7.06 5.82 22.53
C ALA A 245 6.74 4.46 23.18
N GLU A 246 5.79 4.49 24.10
CA GLU A 246 5.12 3.34 24.70
C GLU A 246 4.87 2.27 23.61
N ALA A 247 5.40 1.06 23.84
CA ALA A 247 5.36 -0.07 22.91
C ALA A 247 3.96 -0.22 22.28
N ALA A 248 3.88 -0.30 20.95
CA ALA A 248 2.63 -0.57 20.25
C ALA A 248 1.95 -1.80 20.88
N ARG A 249 0.81 -1.60 21.56
CA ARG A 249 0.13 -2.59 22.43
C ARG A 249 -0.69 -3.65 21.68
N ALA A 250 -0.80 -3.56 20.34
CA ALA A 250 -1.24 -4.60 19.40
C ALA A 250 -1.12 -4.03 17.98
N PHE A 251 -0.81 -4.85 16.98
CA PHE A 251 -1.03 -4.48 15.58
C PHE A 251 -1.85 -5.56 14.88
N PHE A 252 -2.96 -5.15 14.29
CA PHE A 252 -3.87 -6.03 13.57
C PHE A 252 -3.59 -5.91 12.08
N VAL A 253 -3.62 -7.04 11.40
CA VAL A 253 -3.38 -7.13 9.97
C VAL A 253 -4.66 -7.57 9.29
N PHE A 254 -5.18 -6.70 8.42
CA PHE A 254 -6.27 -6.98 7.53
C PHE A 254 -5.81 -6.69 6.10
N GLY A 255 -6.11 -7.59 5.16
CA GLY A 255 -5.75 -7.39 3.76
C GLY A 255 -5.92 -8.66 2.92
N ASP A 256 -5.36 -8.64 1.72
CA ASP A 256 -5.48 -9.72 0.76
C ASP A 256 -4.37 -10.78 0.92
N SER A 257 -4.20 -11.61 -0.11
CA SER A 257 -3.18 -12.67 -0.18
C SER A 257 -1.77 -12.23 0.22
N LEU A 258 -1.38 -10.95 0.05
CA LEU A 258 -0.05 -10.46 0.39
C LEU A 258 0.22 -10.38 1.89
N VAL A 259 -0.84 -10.27 2.69
CA VAL A 259 -0.76 -10.23 4.16
C VAL A 259 -1.44 -11.44 4.80
N ASP A 260 -2.02 -12.33 4.00
CA ASP A 260 -2.56 -13.60 4.48
C ASP A 260 -1.44 -14.45 5.08
N ASN A 261 -1.56 -14.70 6.38
CA ASN A 261 -0.63 -15.52 7.16
C ASN A 261 -1.05 -17.01 7.22
N GLY A 262 -2.10 -17.39 6.48
CA GLY A 262 -2.59 -18.76 6.36
C GLY A 262 -4.05 -18.96 6.70
N ASN A 263 -4.87 -17.90 6.75
CA ASN A 263 -6.30 -17.98 6.98
C ASN A 263 -7.01 -18.80 5.92
N ASN A 264 -6.61 -18.67 4.65
CA ASN A 264 -7.27 -19.40 3.57
C ASN A 264 -7.15 -20.93 3.69
N ASN A 265 -6.15 -21.45 4.42
CA ASN A 265 -6.02 -22.89 4.66
C ASN A 265 -7.17 -23.47 5.49
N TYR A 266 -7.91 -22.61 6.20
CA TYR A 266 -9.07 -23.00 7.02
C TYR A 266 -10.40 -22.69 6.33
N LEU A 267 -10.38 -22.27 5.06
CA LEU A 267 -11.55 -21.92 4.28
C LEU A 267 -11.75 -22.90 3.11
N ALA A 268 -13.01 -23.09 2.72
CA ALA A 268 -13.38 -23.83 1.52
C ALA A 268 -13.13 -22.97 0.25
N THR A 269 -11.86 -22.78 -0.09
CA THR A 269 -11.42 -21.95 -1.23
C THR A 269 -10.32 -22.63 -2.04
N THR A 270 -10.21 -22.34 -3.34
CA THR A 270 -9.09 -22.78 -4.17
C THR A 270 -7.84 -21.92 -3.97
N ALA A 271 -8.00 -20.71 -3.42
CA ALA A 271 -6.90 -19.80 -3.12
C ALA A 271 -6.23 -20.19 -1.80
N ARG A 272 -5.50 -21.32 -1.78
CA ARG A 272 -4.72 -21.79 -0.63
C ARG A 272 -3.23 -21.84 -0.94
N ALA A 273 -2.42 -21.48 0.06
CA ALA A 273 -0.96 -21.54 0.00
C ALA A 273 -0.40 -22.63 0.93
N ASP A 274 -1.03 -23.81 0.85
CA ASP A 274 -0.82 -25.00 1.67
C ASP A 274 0.09 -26.06 1.02
N ARG A 275 0.74 -25.72 -0.10
CA ARG A 275 1.59 -26.62 -0.90
C ARG A 275 2.82 -25.91 -1.47
N PRO A 276 3.87 -26.62 -1.89
CA PRO A 276 4.99 -26.01 -2.61
C PRO A 276 4.51 -25.18 -3.82
N PRO A 277 5.17 -24.03 -4.11
CA PRO A 277 6.44 -23.54 -3.59
C PRO A 277 6.33 -22.72 -2.29
N TYR A 278 5.16 -22.63 -1.66
CA TYR A 278 4.99 -21.78 -0.48
C TYR A 278 5.75 -22.33 0.73
N GLY A 279 6.42 -21.44 1.45
CA GLY A 279 7.13 -21.74 2.70
C GLY A 279 8.46 -22.52 2.60
N ILE A 280 9.08 -22.66 1.41
CA ILE A 280 10.41 -23.31 1.28
C ILE A 280 11.50 -22.49 2.00
N ASP A 281 11.41 -21.16 1.93
CA ASP A 281 12.33 -20.23 2.59
C ASP A 281 11.86 -19.81 4.00
N TYR A 282 10.69 -20.29 4.46
CA TYR A 282 10.25 -20.08 5.84
C TYR A 282 11.11 -20.92 6.79
N PRO A 283 11.34 -20.51 8.05
CA PRO A 283 12.17 -21.29 8.99
C PRO A 283 11.78 -22.77 9.14
N THR A 284 10.50 -23.09 8.98
CA THR A 284 10.00 -24.47 9.06
C THR A 284 10.21 -25.28 7.78
N ARG A 285 10.57 -24.63 6.65
CA ARG A 285 10.67 -25.21 5.30
C ARG A 285 9.43 -26.00 4.88
N ARG A 286 8.26 -25.56 5.31
CA ARG A 286 6.95 -26.20 5.06
C ARG A 286 5.95 -25.13 4.60
N PRO A 287 4.95 -25.48 3.78
CA PRO A 287 3.87 -24.56 3.45
C PRO A 287 3.18 -24.03 4.70
N THR A 288 3.06 -22.71 4.78
CA THR A 288 2.54 -22.01 5.97
C THR A 288 1.17 -21.39 5.75
N GLY A 289 0.61 -21.48 4.54
CA GLY A 289 -0.59 -20.73 4.15
C GLY A 289 -0.31 -19.28 3.77
N ARG A 290 0.95 -18.81 3.89
CA ARG A 290 1.38 -17.53 3.35
C ARG A 290 1.54 -17.66 1.84
N PHE A 291 1.01 -16.71 1.08
CA PHE A 291 1.27 -16.60 -0.37
C PHE A 291 2.69 -16.06 -0.64
N SER A 292 3.68 -16.64 0.02
CA SER A 292 5.10 -16.30 -0.03
C SER A 292 5.94 -17.58 0.10
N ASN A 293 7.17 -17.54 -0.42
CA ASN A 293 8.13 -18.61 -0.19
C ASN A 293 8.71 -18.55 1.24
N GLY A 294 8.68 -17.38 1.89
CA GLY A 294 9.17 -17.19 3.24
C GLY A 294 8.17 -16.42 4.07
N PHE A 295 8.67 -15.47 4.86
CA PHE A 295 7.83 -14.52 5.59
C PHE A 295 6.91 -13.75 4.63
N ASN A 296 5.83 -13.14 5.13
CA ASN A 296 4.99 -12.16 4.45
C ASN A 296 5.10 -10.79 5.17
N ILE A 297 4.39 -9.75 4.74
CA ILE A 297 4.53 -8.38 5.31
C ILE A 297 4.30 -8.37 6.85
N PRO A 298 3.22 -8.96 7.38
CA PRO A 298 3.00 -9.10 8.83
C PRO A 298 4.15 -9.71 9.61
N ASP A 299 4.78 -10.74 9.06
CA ASP A 299 5.87 -11.42 9.73
C ASP A 299 7.11 -10.55 9.89
N LEU A 300 7.44 -9.78 8.84
CA LEU A 300 8.58 -8.87 8.87
C LEU A 300 8.34 -7.71 9.84
N ILE A 301 7.10 -7.23 9.93
CA ILE A 301 6.70 -6.25 10.95
C ILE A 301 6.85 -6.87 12.35
N SER A 302 6.38 -8.11 12.54
CA SER A 302 6.51 -8.84 13.81
C SER A 302 7.97 -8.93 14.23
N GLN A 303 8.87 -9.36 13.34
CA GLN A 303 10.30 -9.46 13.62
C GLN A 303 10.92 -8.12 14.00
N ARG A 304 10.54 -7.04 13.32
CA ARG A 304 11.07 -5.70 13.62
C ARG A 304 10.61 -5.18 14.97
N LEU A 305 9.42 -5.58 15.41
CA LEU A 305 8.87 -5.27 16.73
C LEU A 305 9.35 -6.25 17.83
N GLY A 306 10.20 -7.22 17.49
CA GLY A 306 10.64 -8.27 18.42
C GLY A 306 9.53 -9.26 18.80
N ALA A 307 8.47 -9.34 18.00
CA ALA A 307 7.32 -10.23 18.18
C ALA A 307 7.41 -11.45 17.26
N GLU A 308 6.75 -12.54 17.65
CA GLU A 308 6.58 -13.71 16.79
C GLU A 308 5.61 -13.43 15.64
N SER A 309 5.82 -14.11 14.52
CA SER A 309 4.88 -14.13 13.39
C SER A 309 3.47 -14.50 13.83
N ALA A 310 2.50 -13.66 13.48
CA ALA A 310 1.09 -13.90 13.81
C ALA A 310 0.59 -15.23 13.22
N LEU A 311 -0.17 -15.98 14.03
CA LEU A 311 -0.92 -17.15 13.57
C LEU A 311 -2.16 -16.74 12.78
N PRO A 312 -2.64 -17.58 11.85
CA PRO A 312 -3.93 -17.35 11.21
C PRO A 312 -5.04 -17.16 12.24
N TYR A 313 -5.91 -16.17 12.01
CA TYR A 313 -7.08 -15.93 12.83
C TYR A 313 -7.97 -17.19 12.95
N LEU A 314 -8.11 -17.91 11.84
CA LEU A 314 -8.91 -19.14 11.78
C LEU A 314 -8.15 -20.39 12.29
N SER A 315 -6.91 -20.24 12.75
CA SER A 315 -6.14 -21.36 13.27
C SER A 315 -6.69 -21.82 14.62
N PRO A 316 -6.96 -23.13 14.81
CA PRO A 316 -7.27 -23.69 16.13
C PRO A 316 -6.17 -23.47 17.16
N GLN A 317 -4.96 -23.16 16.71
CA GLN A 317 -3.80 -22.90 17.58
C GLN A 317 -3.78 -21.47 18.12
N LEU A 318 -4.59 -20.56 17.56
CA LEU A 318 -4.75 -19.20 18.06
C LEU A 318 -5.63 -19.20 19.32
N THR A 319 -5.01 -19.53 20.45
CA THR A 319 -5.64 -19.61 21.78
C THR A 319 -5.23 -18.43 22.65
N GLY A 320 -5.88 -18.22 23.80
CA GLY A 320 -5.82 -16.98 24.60
C GLY A 320 -4.43 -16.37 24.85
N GLN A 321 -3.38 -17.17 25.06
CA GLN A 321 -1.99 -16.64 25.19
C GLN A 321 -1.39 -16.16 23.87
N LYS A 322 -1.78 -16.74 22.73
CA LYS A 322 -1.35 -16.36 21.38
C LYS A 322 -2.25 -15.31 20.72
N LEU A 323 -3.36 -14.93 21.34
CA LEU A 323 -4.07 -13.67 21.07
C LEU A 323 -3.33 -12.48 21.69
N LEU A 324 -2.55 -12.72 22.74
CA LEU A 324 -1.73 -11.76 23.47
C LEU A 324 -0.26 -11.86 23.04
N VAL A 325 0.06 -11.82 21.73
CA VAL A 325 1.47 -11.78 21.28
C VAL A 325 2.01 -10.36 21.41
N LEU A 326 2.01 -9.82 22.63
CA LEU A 326 2.85 -8.70 23.03
C LEU A 326 3.17 -8.83 24.52
N ASN A 327 4.47 -8.92 24.80
CA ASN A 327 5.14 -9.10 26.10
C ASN A 327 5.21 -10.51 26.70
N SER A 328 6.27 -11.23 26.31
CA SER A 328 6.93 -12.19 27.21
C SER A 328 8.45 -12.08 27.17
N LYS A 329 9.02 -10.88 27.34
CA LYS A 329 10.38 -10.72 27.88
C LYS A 329 10.38 -9.51 28.83
N ARG A 330 10.40 -9.81 30.13
CA ARG A 330 10.89 -8.89 31.17
C ARG A 330 12.41 -8.83 31.08
#